data_AF-B7GD90-F1
#
_entry.id   AF-B7GD90-F1
#
_cell.length_a   1.000
_cell.length_b   1.000
_cell.length_c   1.000
_cell.angle_alpha   90.00
_cell.angle_beta   90.00
_cell.angle_gamma   90.00
#
_symmetry.space_group_name_H-M   'P 1'
#
loop_
_entity.id
_entity.type
_entity.pdbx_description
1 polymer ?
#
loop_
_entity_poly.entity_id
_entity_poly.type
_entity_poly.pdbx_seq_one_letter_code
_entity_poly.pdbx_strand_id
1 'polypeptide(L)'
;MTTTTSDLAELQARVEHLERIRFARSAPTAATDDDDDSPDRVVVTVDDSMRRARAAVERAGLYSARWRWVPAPYYTWTLPERARELGASSTLQLCKSLLLDNKKCRVSQADNAYDPTYPKFVLVVIQYGATLDVKKLTATIRARRPVPTRYDVGRFDFRIASAEDNDRVTGYAHNSVTPFGLVTHGTVPVVLAQAIAELPQRFFWMGGGHVHLKLGVSVTDFQRALQPIVADISQERVGDTSVADMMEG
;
A
#
# COMPACT_ATOMS: atom_id res chain seq x y z
N MET A 1 -18.08 27.67 -28.09
CA MET A 1 -18.65 26.33 -27.79
C MET A 1 -19.00 26.30 -26.32
N THR A 2 -20.28 26.42 -25.99
CA THR A 2 -20.79 26.33 -24.62
C THR A 2 -21.17 24.88 -24.34
N THR A 3 -20.30 24.16 -23.64
CA THR A 3 -20.60 22.82 -23.13
C THR A 3 -21.77 22.93 -22.16
N THR A 4 -22.86 22.19 -22.39
CA THR A 4 -24.03 22.23 -21.52
C THR A 4 -23.81 21.35 -20.28
N THR A 5 -24.54 21.62 -19.19
CA THR A 5 -24.51 20.77 -17.98
C THR A 5 -24.88 19.31 -18.28
N SER A 6 -25.72 19.08 -19.29
CA SER A 6 -26.10 17.73 -19.77
C SER A 6 -24.92 17.00 -20.41
N ASP A 7 -24.13 17.69 -21.25
CA ASP A 7 -22.95 17.11 -21.89
C ASP A 7 -21.87 16.72 -20.86
N LEU A 8 -21.75 17.52 -19.80
CA LEU A 8 -20.80 17.24 -18.72
C LEU A 8 -21.20 16.00 -17.91
N ALA A 9 -22.49 15.84 -17.61
CA ALA A 9 -23.00 14.68 -16.89
C ALA A 9 -22.83 13.38 -17.70
N GLU A 10 -23.09 13.44 -19.01
CA GLU A 10 -22.89 12.29 -19.91
C GLU A 10 -21.41 11.90 -20.02
N LEU A 11 -20.51 12.87 -20.13
CA LEU A 11 -19.07 12.63 -20.11
C LEU A 11 -18.60 12.01 -18.78
N GLN A 12 -19.11 12.49 -17.65
CA GLN A 12 -18.81 11.92 -16.34
C GLN A 12 -19.28 10.46 -16.23
N ALA A 13 -20.50 10.16 -16.66
CA ALA A 13 -21.03 8.81 -16.67
C ALA A 13 -20.20 7.88 -17.57
N ARG A 14 -19.76 8.38 -18.74
CA ARG A 14 -18.90 7.62 -19.65
C ARG A 14 -17.50 7.38 -19.07
N VAL A 15 -16.89 8.37 -18.40
CA VAL A 15 -15.62 8.19 -17.69
C VAL A 15 -15.76 7.14 -16.61
N GLU A 16 -16.81 7.23 -15.78
CA GLU A 16 -17.06 6.26 -14.72
C GLU A 16 -17.26 4.84 -15.27
N HIS A 17 -18.02 4.71 -16.36
CA HIS A 17 -18.19 3.42 -17.05
C HIS A 17 -16.86 2.84 -17.56
N LEU A 18 -16.01 3.67 -18.18
CA LEU A 18 -14.69 3.24 -18.66
C LEU A 18 -13.74 2.88 -17.50
N GLU A 19 -13.80 3.61 -16.39
CA GLU A 19 -13.06 3.26 -15.16
C GLU A 19 -13.51 1.90 -14.62
N ARG A 20 -14.82 1.66 -14.53
CA ARG A 20 -15.37 0.36 -14.11
C ARG A 20 -14.88 -0.76 -15.03
N ILE A 21 -14.92 -0.59 -16.34
CA ILE A 21 -14.38 -1.60 -17.29
C ILE A 21 -12.88 -1.82 -17.07
N ARG A 22 -12.09 -0.75 -16.93
CA ARG A 22 -10.63 -0.83 -16.74
C ARG A 22 -10.27 -1.57 -15.46
N PHE A 23 -11.05 -1.37 -14.41
CA PHE A 23 -10.94 -2.08 -13.15
C PHE A 23 -11.49 -3.52 -13.21
N ALA A 24 -12.59 -3.76 -13.93
CA ALA A 24 -13.17 -5.10 -14.09
C ALA A 24 -12.29 -6.05 -14.93
N ARG A 25 -11.56 -5.55 -15.93
CA ARG A 25 -10.54 -6.33 -16.67
C ARG A 25 -9.39 -6.83 -15.79
N SER A 26 -9.31 -6.29 -14.57
CA SER A 26 -8.35 -6.71 -13.56
C SER A 26 -8.94 -7.75 -12.59
N ALA A 27 -10.23 -8.08 -12.65
CA ALA A 27 -10.85 -9.12 -11.83
C ALA A 27 -10.49 -10.53 -12.35
N PRO A 28 -10.56 -11.59 -11.51
CA PRO A 28 -10.52 -12.95 -12.02
C PRO A 28 -11.58 -13.15 -13.11
N THR A 29 -11.16 -13.71 -14.24
CA THR A 29 -12.07 -14.18 -15.29
C THR A 29 -12.94 -15.29 -14.71
N ALA A 30 -14.15 -14.94 -14.30
CA ALA A 30 -15.25 -15.87 -14.18
C ALA A 30 -16.37 -15.37 -15.09
N ALA A 31 -16.85 -16.29 -15.92
CA ALA A 31 -17.92 -16.17 -16.92
C ALA A 31 -17.58 -15.40 -18.21
N THR A 32 -17.39 -16.19 -19.27
CA THR A 32 -17.72 -15.82 -20.65
C THR A 32 -19.17 -15.34 -20.75
N ASP A 33 -19.37 -14.42 -21.68
CA ASP A 33 -20.61 -13.76 -22.08
C ASP A 33 -21.88 -14.64 -22.05
N ASP A 34 -22.97 -14.02 -21.53
CA ASP A 34 -24.40 -14.18 -21.88
C ASP A 34 -25.43 -14.45 -20.76
N ASP A 35 -25.06 -14.49 -19.47
CA ASP A 35 -26.04 -14.44 -18.36
C ASP A 35 -25.84 -13.21 -17.47
N ASP A 36 -26.75 -12.23 -17.59
CA ASP A 36 -26.69 -10.91 -16.93
C ASP A 36 -26.90 -10.97 -15.39
N ASP A 37 -27.29 -12.13 -14.85
CA ASP A 37 -27.79 -12.29 -13.47
C ASP A 37 -26.93 -13.21 -12.57
N SER A 38 -25.64 -13.39 -12.87
CA SER A 38 -24.76 -14.22 -12.02
C SER A 38 -24.50 -13.56 -10.65
N PRO A 39 -24.78 -14.25 -9.52
CA PRO A 39 -24.60 -13.71 -8.17
C PRO A 39 -23.13 -13.51 -7.76
N ASP A 40 -22.17 -14.02 -8.55
CA ASP A 40 -20.73 -13.89 -8.30
C ASP A 40 -20.08 -12.68 -9.01
N ARG A 41 -20.88 -11.82 -9.67
CA ARG A 41 -20.36 -10.59 -10.30
C ARG A 41 -19.74 -9.68 -9.24
N VAL A 42 -18.44 -9.44 -9.36
CA VAL A 42 -17.74 -8.42 -8.55
C VAL A 42 -18.29 -7.05 -8.95
N VAL A 43 -19.16 -6.47 -8.12
CA VAL A 43 -19.60 -5.09 -8.29
C VAL A 43 -18.41 -4.18 -7.97
N VAL A 44 -17.77 -3.68 -9.02
CA VAL A 44 -16.66 -2.73 -8.93
C VAL A 44 -17.24 -1.35 -8.55
N THR A 45 -17.21 -1.04 -7.26
CA THR A 45 -17.44 0.34 -6.79
C THR A 45 -16.14 1.12 -6.98
N VAL A 46 -16.18 2.16 -7.81
CA VAL A 46 -15.05 3.09 -7.98
C VAL A 46 -15.23 4.25 -7.02
N ASP A 47 -14.45 4.26 -5.95
CA ASP A 47 -14.45 5.37 -4.99
C ASP A 47 -13.34 6.40 -5.29
N ASP A 48 -13.41 7.55 -4.62
CA ASP A 48 -12.45 8.64 -4.80
C ASP A 48 -11.03 8.27 -4.36
N SER A 49 -10.89 7.35 -3.41
CA SER A 49 -9.59 6.89 -2.94
C SER A 49 -8.89 6.04 -3.99
N MET A 50 -9.62 5.19 -4.71
CA MET A 50 -9.13 4.46 -5.88
C MET A 50 -8.71 5.39 -6.99
N ARG A 51 -9.54 6.38 -7.35
CA ARG A 51 -9.22 7.37 -8.39
C ARG A 51 -7.94 8.12 -8.03
N ARG A 52 -7.80 8.54 -6.77
CA ARG A 52 -6.63 9.26 -6.27
C ARG A 52 -5.37 8.39 -6.29
N ALA A 53 -5.44 7.13 -5.84
CA ALA A 53 -4.33 6.20 -5.92
C ALA A 53 -3.87 6.01 -7.37
N ARG A 54 -4.83 5.76 -8.25
CA ARG A 54 -4.62 5.52 -9.68
C ARG A 54 -3.99 6.72 -10.39
N ALA A 55 -4.55 7.91 -10.20
CA ALA A 55 -4.01 9.15 -10.75
C ALA A 55 -2.60 9.45 -10.23
N ALA A 56 -2.29 9.10 -8.98
CA ALA A 56 -0.94 9.24 -8.44
C ALA A 56 0.05 8.25 -9.08
N VAL A 57 -0.35 6.98 -9.26
CA VAL A 57 0.46 5.96 -9.96
C VAL A 57 0.73 6.36 -11.41
N GLU A 58 -0.28 6.84 -12.13
CA GLU A 58 -0.15 7.29 -13.52
C GLU A 58 0.76 8.52 -13.64
N ARG A 59 0.58 9.54 -12.78
CA ARG A 59 1.45 10.72 -12.75
C ARG A 59 2.91 10.40 -12.40
N ALA A 60 3.14 9.40 -11.56
CA ALA A 60 4.48 8.96 -11.20
C ALA A 60 5.13 8.06 -12.28
N GLY A 61 4.43 7.74 -13.36
CA GLY A 61 4.96 6.98 -14.49
C GLY A 61 5.31 5.54 -14.14
N LEU A 62 4.51 4.86 -13.32
CA LEU A 62 4.72 3.45 -12.98
C LEU A 62 4.18 2.54 -14.09
N TYR A 63 4.99 2.29 -15.11
CA TYR A 63 4.60 1.46 -16.24
C TYR A 63 4.45 -0.03 -15.90
N SER A 64 5.09 -0.51 -14.83
CA SER A 64 4.91 -1.88 -14.32
C SER A 64 3.65 -2.08 -13.48
N ALA A 65 2.86 -1.03 -13.23
CA ALA A 65 1.68 -1.11 -12.37
C ALA A 65 0.63 -2.09 -12.92
N ARG A 66 0.23 -3.03 -12.07
CA ARG A 66 -0.88 -3.96 -12.30
C ARG A 66 -1.93 -3.73 -11.22
N TRP A 67 -3.17 -3.64 -11.64
CA TRP A 67 -4.31 -3.58 -10.75
C TRP A 67 -4.95 -4.96 -10.71
N ARG A 68 -5.47 -5.37 -9.56
CA ARG A 68 -6.16 -6.66 -9.40
C ARG A 68 -7.31 -6.51 -8.40
N TRP A 69 -8.52 -6.78 -8.85
CA TRP A 69 -9.66 -6.90 -7.93
C TRP A 69 -9.65 -8.28 -7.29
N VAL A 70 -9.97 -8.32 -6.01
CA VAL A 70 -10.05 -9.55 -5.22
C VAL A 70 -11.44 -9.69 -4.62
N PRO A 71 -11.96 -10.91 -4.46
CA PRO A 71 -13.33 -11.12 -4.00
C PRO A 71 -13.50 -10.77 -2.51
N ALA A 72 -14.75 -10.61 -2.07
CA ALA A 72 -15.09 -10.28 -0.68
C ALA A 72 -14.38 -11.15 0.40
N PRO A 73 -14.32 -12.49 0.28
CA PRO A 73 -13.65 -13.35 1.25
C PRO A 73 -12.12 -13.31 1.18
N TYR A 74 -11.48 -12.51 0.33
CA TYR A 74 -10.03 -12.50 0.16
C TYR A 74 -9.24 -12.41 1.48
N TYR A 75 -9.75 -11.65 2.47
CA TYR A 75 -9.10 -11.51 3.78
C TYR A 75 -9.37 -12.66 4.76
N THR A 76 -10.27 -13.58 4.45
CA THR A 76 -10.48 -14.82 5.23
C THR A 76 -9.55 -15.95 4.77
N TRP A 77 -8.99 -15.85 3.57
CA TRP A 77 -8.08 -16.84 3.00
C TRP A 77 -6.68 -16.82 3.62
N THR A 78 -5.95 -17.93 3.48
CA THR A 78 -4.54 -18.06 3.82
C THR A 78 -3.65 -17.21 2.89
N LEU A 79 -2.39 -16.95 3.29
CA LEU A 79 -1.45 -16.22 2.42
C LEU A 79 -1.17 -16.94 1.08
N PRO A 80 -0.99 -18.27 1.02
CA PRO A 80 -0.83 -18.98 -0.25
C PRO A 80 -2.03 -18.82 -1.20
N GLU A 81 -3.26 -18.89 -0.68
CA GLU A 81 -4.48 -18.69 -1.48
C GLU A 81 -4.56 -17.27 -2.03
N ARG A 82 -4.24 -16.27 -1.20
CA ARG A 82 -4.15 -14.87 -1.64
C ARG A 82 -3.08 -14.66 -2.71
N ALA A 83 -1.93 -15.31 -2.57
CA ALA A 83 -0.86 -15.25 -3.57
C ALA A 83 -1.32 -15.83 -4.91
N ARG A 84 -2.01 -16.98 -4.88
CA ARG A 84 -2.58 -17.61 -6.07
C ARG A 84 -3.58 -16.69 -6.76
N GLU A 85 -4.49 -16.05 -6.01
CA GLU A 85 -5.47 -15.10 -6.57
C GLU A 85 -4.81 -13.90 -7.27
N LEU A 86 -3.67 -13.44 -6.75
CA LEU A 86 -2.92 -12.34 -7.35
C LEU A 86 -1.94 -12.78 -8.45
N GLY A 87 -1.88 -14.08 -8.76
CA GLY A 87 -0.88 -14.63 -9.68
C GLY A 87 0.56 -14.43 -9.17
N ALA A 88 0.74 -14.32 -7.86
CA ALA A 88 2.06 -14.25 -7.24
C ALA A 88 2.68 -15.65 -7.13
N SER A 89 3.96 -15.74 -7.46
CA SER A 89 4.76 -16.97 -7.36
C SER A 89 5.14 -17.33 -5.93
N SER A 90 5.03 -16.38 -4.99
CA SER A 90 5.38 -16.57 -3.58
C SER A 90 4.56 -15.65 -2.68
N THR A 91 4.29 -16.08 -1.46
CA THR A 91 3.68 -15.26 -0.40
C THR A 91 4.56 -14.07 0.00
N LEU A 92 5.86 -14.13 -0.25
CA LEU A 92 6.80 -13.03 -0.02
C LEU A 92 6.50 -11.80 -0.89
N GLN A 93 5.80 -11.99 -2.02
CA GLN A 93 5.36 -10.88 -2.87
C GLN A 93 4.13 -10.16 -2.29
N LEU A 94 3.46 -10.73 -1.29
CA LEU A 94 2.32 -10.08 -0.63
C LEU A 94 2.82 -9.12 0.43
N CYS A 95 2.60 -7.83 0.22
CA CYS A 95 3.01 -6.77 1.14
C CYS A 95 1.81 -5.97 1.64
N LYS A 96 2.01 -5.28 2.76
CA LYS A 96 1.06 -4.34 3.35
C LYS A 96 1.75 -3.01 3.63
N SER A 97 0.96 -1.94 3.56
CA SER A 97 1.38 -0.60 3.93
C SER A 97 0.79 -0.26 5.29
N LEU A 98 1.63 0.23 6.21
CA LEU A 98 1.25 0.56 7.58
C LEU A 98 1.64 2.01 7.87
N LEU A 99 0.67 2.83 8.31
CA LEU A 99 1.00 4.14 8.86
C LEU A 99 1.40 4.01 10.33
N LEU A 100 2.58 4.49 10.67
CA LEU A 100 3.05 4.60 12.03
C LEU A 100 3.00 6.05 12.51
N ASP A 101 2.61 6.25 13.76
CA ASP A 101 2.63 7.52 14.48
C ASP A 101 3.78 7.53 15.51
N ASN A 102 4.66 8.52 15.43
CA ASN A 102 5.59 8.84 16.50
C ASN A 102 4.84 9.56 17.65
N LYS A 103 4.48 8.80 18.68
CA LYS A 103 3.75 9.30 19.86
C LYS A 103 4.52 10.32 20.68
N LYS A 104 5.81 10.53 20.42
CA LYS A 104 6.65 11.55 21.06
C LYS A 104 6.91 12.79 20.21
N CYS A 105 6.56 12.77 18.91
CA CYS A 105 6.59 13.96 18.10
C CYS A 105 5.45 14.91 18.53
N ARG A 106 5.82 16.17 18.80
CA ARG A 106 4.93 17.25 19.26
C ARG A 106 4.88 18.43 18.27
N VAL A 107 5.61 18.32 17.16
CA VAL A 107 5.66 19.37 16.14
C VAL A 107 4.26 19.47 15.51
N SER A 108 3.66 20.66 15.58
CA SER A 108 2.42 20.95 14.85
C SER A 108 2.74 20.96 13.36
N GLN A 109 1.90 20.33 12.54
CA GLN A 109 2.07 20.39 11.07
C GLN A 109 1.78 21.78 10.50
N ALA A 110 1.46 22.77 11.35
CA ALA A 110 1.09 24.13 10.97
C ALA A 110 2.28 24.98 10.48
N ASP A 111 3.52 24.66 10.88
CA ASP A 111 4.66 25.57 10.70
C ASP A 111 5.52 25.32 9.46
N ASN A 112 5.04 24.56 8.46
CA ASN A 112 5.79 24.24 7.23
C ASN A 112 7.18 23.58 7.44
N ALA A 113 7.59 23.30 8.68
CA ALA A 113 8.86 22.71 9.05
C ALA A 113 8.77 21.18 9.02
N TYR A 114 8.53 20.61 7.84
CA TYR A 114 8.64 19.17 7.66
C TYR A 114 10.09 18.73 7.86
N ASP A 115 10.32 17.89 8.87
CA ASP A 115 11.61 17.25 9.11
C ASP A 115 11.51 15.72 8.87
N PRO A 116 12.06 15.20 7.75
CA PRO A 116 12.04 13.77 7.45
C PRO A 116 12.88 12.92 8.41
N THR A 117 13.68 13.54 9.27
CA THR A 117 14.51 12.87 10.30
C THR A 117 13.86 12.86 11.69
N TYR A 118 12.73 13.57 11.86
CA TYR A 118 11.88 13.52 13.05
C TYR A 118 10.38 13.55 12.69
N PRO A 119 9.93 12.60 11.86
CA PRO A 119 8.58 12.63 11.34
C PRO A 119 7.55 12.30 12.43
N LYS A 120 6.39 12.97 12.35
CA LYS A 120 5.19 12.61 13.12
C LYS A 120 4.60 11.29 12.62
N PHE A 121 4.51 11.11 11.30
CA PHE A 121 4.01 9.89 10.69
C PHE A 121 5.04 9.29 9.74
N VAL A 122 5.10 7.96 9.65
CA VAL A 122 5.94 7.22 8.69
C VAL A 122 5.08 6.16 8.04
N LEU A 123 5.16 6.02 6.71
CA LEU A 123 4.48 4.94 6.01
C LEU A 123 5.47 3.81 5.72
N VAL A 124 5.19 2.61 6.23
CA VAL A 124 6.06 1.44 6.09
C VAL A 124 5.42 0.44 5.14
N VAL A 125 6.19 -0.05 4.16
CA VAL A 125 5.81 -1.17 3.29
C VAL A 125 6.62 -2.40 3.70
N ILE A 126 5.94 -3.47 4.09
CA ILE A 126 6.53 -4.72 4.63
C ILE A 126 5.74 -5.94 4.15
N GLN A 127 6.37 -7.12 4.05
CA GLN A 127 5.68 -8.36 3.70
C GLN A 127 4.59 -8.73 4.74
N TYR A 128 3.52 -9.39 4.29
CA TYR A 128 2.45 -9.88 5.17
C TYR A 128 2.94 -10.90 6.20
N GLY A 129 3.88 -11.76 5.80
CA GLY A 129 4.48 -12.79 6.66
C GLY A 129 5.50 -12.26 7.68
N ALA A 130 5.87 -10.98 7.59
CA ALA A 130 6.87 -10.37 8.46
C ALA A 130 6.24 -9.53 9.59
N THR A 131 7.02 -9.35 10.65
CA THR A 131 6.76 -8.42 11.74
C THR A 131 7.70 -7.22 11.62
N LEU A 132 7.17 -6.02 11.90
CA LEU A 132 7.95 -4.78 11.87
C LEU A 132 8.85 -4.67 13.11
N ASP A 133 10.14 -4.47 12.90
CA ASP A 133 11.10 -4.13 13.95
C ASP A 133 11.17 -2.61 14.13
N VAL A 134 10.46 -2.13 15.14
CA VAL A 134 10.39 -0.69 15.48
C VAL A 134 11.75 -0.15 15.94
N LYS A 135 12.62 -0.97 16.54
CA LYS A 135 13.95 -0.52 16.98
C LYS A 135 14.84 -0.26 15.76
N LYS A 136 14.86 -1.18 14.79
CA LYS A 136 15.57 -0.98 13.52
C LYS A 136 15.00 0.21 12.76
N LEU A 137 13.68 0.33 12.63
CA LEU A 137 13.04 1.49 12.00
C LEU A 137 13.48 2.81 12.65
N THR A 138 13.48 2.86 13.98
CA THR A 138 13.92 4.04 14.74
C THR A 138 15.39 4.37 14.46
N ALA A 139 16.27 3.36 14.46
CA ALA A 139 17.68 3.53 14.14
C ALA A 139 17.87 4.07 12.71
N THR A 140 17.15 3.51 11.73
CA THR A 140 17.16 3.96 10.33
C THR A 140 16.77 5.42 10.19
N ILE A 141 15.64 5.84 10.76
CA ILE A 141 15.18 7.24 10.68
C ILE A 141 16.19 8.18 11.34
N ARG A 142 16.70 7.82 12.53
CA ARG A 142 17.71 8.61 13.25
C ARG A 142 19.02 8.74 12.49
N ALA A 143 19.45 7.69 11.80
CA ALA A 143 20.71 7.68 11.06
C ALA A 143 20.73 8.70 9.91
N ARG A 144 19.57 9.10 9.38
CA ARG A 144 19.43 10.14 8.36
C ARG A 144 19.85 11.53 8.84
N ARG A 145 19.97 11.73 10.16
CA ARG A 145 20.49 12.96 10.73
C ARG A 145 21.96 12.80 11.14
N PRO A 146 22.85 13.77 10.80
CA PRO A 146 24.25 13.77 11.22
C PRO A 146 24.40 13.66 12.74
N VAL A 147 25.44 12.97 13.21
CA VAL A 147 25.68 12.70 14.64
C VAL A 147 25.60 13.96 15.52
N PRO A 148 26.18 15.12 15.16
CA PRO A 148 26.16 16.31 16.03
C PRO A 148 24.77 16.86 16.32
N THR A 149 23.80 16.64 15.42
CA THR A 149 22.43 17.15 15.56
C THR A 149 21.39 16.05 15.74
N ARG A 150 21.85 14.78 15.77
CA ARG A 150 20.99 13.59 15.82
C ARG A 150 20.15 13.59 17.08
N TYR A 151 18.84 13.36 16.92
CA TYR A 151 17.94 13.23 18.05
C TYR A 151 18.25 11.99 18.89
N ASP A 152 18.06 12.13 20.20
CA ASP A 152 18.10 11.01 21.13
C ASP A 152 17.05 9.94 20.75
N VAL A 153 17.38 8.67 21.01
CA VAL A 153 16.49 7.55 20.71
C VAL A 153 15.17 7.65 21.49
N GLY A 154 15.21 8.21 22.70
CA GLY A 154 14.07 8.44 23.56
C GLY A 154 13.08 9.46 23.01
N ARG A 155 13.38 10.16 21.91
CA ARG A 155 12.41 11.03 21.20
C ARG A 155 11.50 10.29 20.23
N PHE A 156 11.68 8.98 20.05
CA PHE A 156 10.90 8.18 19.13
C PHE A 156 10.06 7.15 19.90
N ASP A 157 8.79 7.05 19.53
CA ASP A 157 7.86 6.00 19.97
C ASP A 157 6.89 5.73 18.82
N PHE A 158 7.39 5.01 17.80
CA PHE A 158 6.58 4.67 16.63
C PHE A 158 5.62 3.53 16.97
N ARG A 159 4.33 3.79 16.80
CA ARG A 159 3.25 2.80 16.96
C ARG A 159 2.35 2.81 15.74
N ILE A 160 1.59 1.75 15.52
CA ILE A 160 0.54 1.76 14.49
C ILE A 160 -0.39 2.94 14.78
N ALA A 161 -0.65 3.74 13.75
CA ALA A 161 -1.56 4.88 13.85
C ALA A 161 -2.98 4.41 14.22
N SER A 162 -3.77 5.30 14.86
CA SER A 162 -5.19 5.02 15.03
C SER A 162 -5.88 4.94 13.66
N ALA A 163 -7.06 4.32 13.59
CA ALA A 163 -7.85 4.31 12.37
C ALA A 163 -8.16 5.74 11.89
N GLU A 164 -8.51 6.63 12.82
CA GLU A 164 -8.75 8.06 12.53
C GLU A 164 -7.51 8.75 11.92
N ASP A 165 -6.34 8.59 12.53
CA ASP A 165 -5.10 9.17 12.00
C ASP A 165 -4.72 8.54 10.66
N ASN A 166 -4.91 7.23 10.50
CA ASN A 166 -4.67 6.54 9.24
C ASN A 166 -5.54 7.12 8.12
N ASP A 167 -6.84 7.24 8.35
CA ASP A 167 -7.79 7.70 7.34
C ASP A 167 -7.55 9.18 7.03
N ARG A 168 -7.30 10.01 8.06
CA ARG A 168 -7.00 11.43 7.91
C ARG A 168 -5.68 11.69 7.17
N VAL A 169 -4.64 10.92 7.46
CA VAL A 169 -3.30 11.15 6.88
C VAL A 169 -3.16 10.52 5.49
N THR A 170 -3.64 9.28 5.33
CA THR A 170 -3.48 8.53 4.08
C THR A 170 -4.65 8.73 3.13
N GLY A 171 -5.85 8.98 3.65
CA GLY A 171 -7.09 9.02 2.88
C GLY A 171 -7.62 7.64 2.49
N TYR A 172 -7.09 6.57 3.10
CA TYR A 172 -7.45 5.19 2.82
C TYR A 172 -7.95 4.50 4.07
N ALA A 173 -9.06 3.78 3.96
CA ALA A 173 -9.54 2.93 5.03
C ALA A 173 -8.59 1.75 5.31
N HIS A 174 -8.87 1.01 6.38
CA HIS A 174 -8.16 -0.22 6.72
C HIS A 174 -8.04 -1.17 5.51
N ASN A 175 -6.91 -1.88 5.41
CA ASN A 175 -6.60 -2.82 4.33
C ASN A 175 -6.54 -2.25 2.90
N SER A 176 -6.67 -0.93 2.74
CA SER A 176 -6.71 -0.25 1.45
C SER A 176 -5.48 0.62 1.19
N VAL A 177 -4.65 0.83 2.22
CA VAL A 177 -3.55 1.79 2.21
C VAL A 177 -2.49 1.46 1.15
N THR A 178 -2.15 2.49 0.39
CA THR A 178 -1.05 2.50 -0.58
C THR A 178 -0.21 3.76 -0.41
N PRO A 179 1.10 3.75 -0.71
CA PRO A 179 1.94 4.94 -0.64
C PRO A 179 1.63 6.00 -1.71
N PHE A 180 0.87 5.66 -2.73
CA PHE A 180 0.51 6.56 -3.81
C PHE A 180 -0.77 7.32 -3.49
N GLY A 181 -0.82 8.62 -3.75
CA GLY A 181 -2.06 9.39 -3.60
C GLY A 181 -2.49 9.62 -2.15
N LEU A 182 -1.54 9.72 -1.22
CA LEU A 182 -1.85 10.18 0.14
C LEU A 182 -2.51 11.57 0.11
N VAL A 183 -3.52 11.79 0.95
CA VAL A 183 -4.19 13.12 1.07
C VAL A 183 -3.29 14.14 1.76
N THR A 184 -2.39 13.70 2.65
CA THR A 184 -1.38 14.57 3.22
C THR A 184 -0.18 14.63 2.28
N HIS A 185 0.01 15.77 1.61
CA HIS A 185 1.10 15.97 0.67
C HIS A 185 2.45 16.22 1.37
N GLY A 186 3.53 15.67 0.81
CA GLY A 186 4.92 16.08 1.08
C GLY A 186 5.49 15.84 2.48
N THR A 187 4.78 15.15 3.39
CA THR A 187 5.16 15.08 4.82
C THR A 187 5.25 13.69 5.42
N VAL A 188 5.03 12.62 4.63
CA VAL A 188 5.10 11.25 5.13
C VAL A 188 6.23 10.51 4.42
N PRO A 189 7.38 10.28 5.07
CA PRO A 189 8.44 9.49 4.48
C PRO A 189 7.97 8.04 4.34
N VAL A 190 8.29 7.44 3.19
CA VAL A 190 8.02 6.03 2.90
C VAL A 190 9.26 5.21 3.23
N VAL A 191 9.08 4.13 3.98
CA VAL A 191 10.13 3.14 4.28
C VAL A 191 9.74 1.83 3.63
N LEU A 192 10.62 1.28 2.82
CA LEU A 192 10.47 -0.02 2.18
C LEU A 192 11.34 -1.05 2.92
N ALA A 193 10.75 -2.14 3.37
CA ALA A 193 11.51 -3.24 3.95
C ALA A 193 12.53 -3.77 2.93
N GLN A 194 13.79 -3.90 3.35
CA GLN A 194 14.90 -4.36 2.50
C GLN A 194 14.62 -5.72 1.87
N ALA A 195 13.97 -6.62 2.62
CA ALA A 195 13.55 -7.93 2.10
C ALA A 195 12.60 -7.84 0.89
N ILE A 196 11.85 -6.74 0.71
CA ILE A 196 11.04 -6.49 -0.50
C ILE A 196 11.94 -6.03 -1.65
N ALA A 197 12.90 -5.14 -1.36
CA ALA A 197 13.84 -4.63 -2.35
C ALA A 197 14.73 -5.73 -2.94
N GLU A 198 14.96 -6.79 -2.17
CA GLU A 198 15.80 -7.94 -2.52
C GLU A 198 15.00 -9.14 -3.06
N LEU A 199 13.67 -9.00 -3.26
CA LEU A 199 12.85 -10.08 -3.81
C LEU A 199 13.40 -10.57 -5.16
N PRO A 200 13.60 -11.89 -5.35
CA PRO A 200 14.05 -12.44 -6.63
C PRO A 200 13.15 -12.05 -7.81
N GLN A 201 11.84 -11.98 -7.58
CA GLN A 201 10.84 -11.62 -8.59
C GLN A 201 10.86 -10.13 -8.95
N ARG A 202 11.48 -9.28 -8.11
CA ARG A 202 11.52 -7.82 -8.26
C ARG A 202 10.14 -7.19 -8.48
N PHE A 203 9.09 -7.83 -7.96
CA PHE A 203 7.70 -7.43 -8.10
C PHE A 203 6.92 -7.85 -6.86
N PHE A 204 6.07 -6.96 -6.36
CA PHE A 204 5.26 -7.21 -5.16
C PHE A 204 3.88 -6.55 -5.27
N TRP A 205 2.95 -7.02 -4.44
CA TRP A 205 1.57 -6.57 -4.34
C TRP A 205 1.31 -5.87 -3.01
N MET A 206 0.44 -4.87 -3.01
CA MET A 206 -0.01 -4.13 -1.81
C MET A 206 -1.44 -3.62 -1.98
N GLY A 207 -1.95 -2.87 -1.00
CA GLY A 207 -3.23 -2.17 -1.12
C GLY A 207 -3.26 -1.27 -2.35
N GLY A 208 -4.40 -1.20 -3.03
CA GLY A 208 -4.61 -0.41 -4.24
C GLY A 208 -5.48 0.84 -4.04
N GLY A 209 -5.72 1.24 -2.80
CA GLY A 209 -6.64 2.34 -2.47
C GLY A 209 -8.05 1.88 -2.11
N HIS A 210 -8.42 0.62 -2.35
CA HIS A 210 -9.69 0.05 -1.89
C HIS A 210 -9.46 -1.34 -1.29
N VAL A 211 -10.35 -1.78 -0.39
CA VAL A 211 -10.18 -3.03 0.36
C VAL A 211 -10.14 -4.23 -0.59
N HIS A 212 -10.87 -4.18 -1.69
CA HIS A 212 -10.89 -5.23 -2.72
C HIS A 212 -10.00 -4.93 -3.92
N LEU A 213 -9.20 -3.87 -3.90
CA LEU A 213 -8.27 -3.54 -4.97
C LEU A 213 -6.82 -3.73 -4.51
N LYS A 214 -6.01 -4.39 -5.33
CA LYS A 214 -4.57 -4.58 -5.11
C LYS A 214 -3.78 -3.91 -6.22
N LEU A 215 -2.65 -3.33 -5.82
CA LEU A 215 -1.67 -2.73 -6.69
C LEU A 215 -0.41 -3.57 -6.67
N GLY A 216 -0.06 -4.15 -7.81
CA GLY A 216 1.20 -4.83 -8.06
C GLY A 216 2.16 -3.91 -8.79
N VAL A 217 3.41 -3.84 -8.39
CA VAL A 217 4.43 -2.99 -9.00
C VAL A 217 5.79 -3.66 -8.98
N SER A 218 6.66 -3.31 -9.93
CA SER A 218 8.07 -3.67 -9.82
C SER A 218 8.75 -2.87 -8.72
N VAL A 219 9.74 -3.48 -8.06
CA VAL A 219 10.57 -2.83 -7.05
C VAL A 219 11.27 -1.59 -7.63
N THR A 220 11.79 -1.69 -8.85
CA THR A 220 12.48 -0.60 -9.54
C THR A 220 11.57 0.60 -9.79
N ASP A 221 10.37 0.39 -10.32
CA ASP A 221 9.42 1.50 -10.52
C ASP A 221 9.01 2.13 -9.20
N PHE A 222 8.74 1.32 -8.18
CA PHE A 222 8.38 1.82 -6.85
C PHE A 222 9.49 2.69 -6.25
N GLN A 223 10.74 2.22 -6.30
CA GLN A 223 11.89 2.96 -5.79
C GLN A 223 12.14 4.24 -6.58
N ARG A 224 12.04 4.21 -7.91
CA ARG A 224 12.16 5.41 -8.75
C ARG A 224 11.10 6.45 -8.39
N ALA A 225 9.85 6.01 -8.28
CA ALA A 225 8.71 6.90 -8.12
C ALA A 225 8.63 7.56 -6.75
N LEU A 226 8.94 6.82 -5.68
CA LEU A 226 8.75 7.29 -4.31
C LEU A 226 10.04 7.61 -3.56
N GLN A 227 11.20 7.20 -4.10
CA GLN A 227 12.51 7.31 -3.43
C GLN A 227 12.44 6.89 -1.95
N PRO A 228 11.90 5.69 -1.64
CA PRO A 228 11.69 5.26 -0.27
C PRO A 228 13.03 5.06 0.45
N ILE A 229 13.01 5.17 1.77
CA ILE A 229 14.12 4.68 2.59
C ILE A 229 14.07 3.15 2.56
N VAL A 230 15.08 2.51 1.97
CA VAL A 230 15.21 1.05 1.99
C VAL A 230 16.01 0.66 3.22
N ALA A 231 15.45 -0.21 4.07
CA ALA A 231 16.13 -0.64 5.29
C ALA A 231 15.67 -2.00 5.79
N ASP A 232 16.56 -2.72 6.46
CA ASP A 232 16.22 -3.89 7.26
C ASP A 232 15.37 -3.44 8.47
N ILE A 233 14.05 -3.58 8.34
CA ILE A 233 13.05 -3.21 9.36
C ILE A 233 12.06 -4.36 9.60
N SER A 234 12.37 -5.56 9.13
CA SER A 234 11.50 -6.71 9.20
C SER A 234 12.17 -7.85 9.96
N GLN A 235 11.37 -8.62 10.66
CA GLN A 235 11.75 -9.90 11.25
C GLN A 235 10.73 -10.95 10.83
N GLU A 236 11.15 -12.21 10.79
CA GLU A 236 10.21 -13.31 10.62
C GLU A 236 9.23 -13.36 11.79
N ARG A 237 8.00 -13.81 11.52
CA ARG A 237 7.05 -14.09 12.60
C ARG A 237 7.54 -15.31 13.35
N VAL A 238 7.97 -15.11 14.60
CA VAL A 238 8.20 -16.20 15.55
C VAL A 238 6.85 -16.88 15.78
N GLY A 239 6.62 -18.03 15.12
CA GLY A 239 5.35 -18.77 15.23
C GLY A 239 4.97 -19.70 14.07
N ASP A 240 5.68 -19.71 12.94
CA ASP A 240 5.39 -20.62 11.79
C ASP A 240 6.48 -21.69 11.55
N THR A 241 7.36 -21.95 12.52
CA THR A 241 8.19 -23.17 12.55
C THR A 241 7.41 -24.31 13.24
N SER A 242 6.45 -24.88 12.52
CA SER A 242 5.91 -26.24 12.74
C SER A 242 4.96 -26.51 11.57
N VAL A 243 5.25 -27.36 10.59
CA VAL A 243 5.13 -28.84 10.68
C VAL A 243 6.21 -29.56 9.84
N ALA A 244 7.03 -28.85 9.04
CA ALA A 244 7.98 -29.49 8.12
C ALA A 244 9.19 -30.14 8.83
N ASP A 245 9.64 -29.61 9.98
CA ASP A 245 10.83 -30.11 10.68
C ASP A 245 10.56 -31.28 11.64
N MET A 246 9.33 -31.82 11.68
CA MET A 246 8.97 -33.00 12.49
C MET A 246 8.78 -34.29 11.68
N MET A 247 9.21 -34.33 10.41
CA MET A 247 9.18 -35.56 9.59
C MET A 247 10.57 -36.06 9.15
N GLU A 248 11.63 -35.59 9.79
CA GLU A 248 12.95 -36.24 9.77
C GLU A 248 13.38 -36.56 11.20
N GLY A 249 12.81 -37.65 11.73
CA GLY A 249 13.13 -38.24 13.02
C GLY A 249 12.59 -39.65 13.12
#